data_AF-A0A970I6N5-F1
#
_entry.id   AF-A0A970I6N5-F1
#
_cell.length_a   1.000
_cell.length_b   1.000
_cell.length_c   1.000
_cell.angle_alpha   90.00
_cell.angle_beta   90.00
_cell.angle_gamma   90.00
#
_symmetry.space_group_name_H-M   'P 1'
#
loop_
_entity.id
_entity.type
_entity.pdbx_description
1 polymer ?
#
loop_
_entity_poly.entity_id
_entity_poly.type
_entity_poly.pdbx_seq_one_letter_code
_entity_poly.pdbx_strand_id
1 'polypeptide(L)'
;MKIIQTIFLLLYISQLSLAQPRNQKEATVLIDEGIEKMYQKQHANSLELLVQAKSASEDQGWIQENFRATNNIGANYYMMLDFGEALKYYLEAYEIAERSEDTQNIMTVLNNIAILYFQERNYEKAHEYFLKAYELANQLNKIDKKGFYALNLGLVLNKLGELDEAEKFISEAKKLIPPESDFFQMTQMATAENNLFAKNLSLAEQQALEILPHLNGERQLENRIFIYLVLAQVYEKMKDHEKAISYLNLARKETANVQDKLEVYQFLSRIYAEQKEYGKSLLYKDSVILTKDSLNNIRNSTLYENGKIKFEIQNYQYELRESQRKLESSRSLLLTILISGFCIIILIGFAFRNNHIKHKQKEKIAELELEKERNENLLLEKQLKEQEALALLENEKLKNELEKKNRKLATRALHLSSKNEFIEEVIQQISSHPQTANIDFLKKYLQELKMQLKNDNQLESFFTHFEEANPGFLNRLKAKHPDLIPGEIRFITYVYMNLNNKEIASLLNITPQSTRKRKERLTKKLDLPDGENLFGYLSGV
;
A
#
# COMPACT_ATOMS: atom_id res chain seq x y z
N MET A 1 -16.09 -15.88 0.12
CA MET A 1 -17.49 -15.38 0.10
C MET A 1 -17.90 -14.71 1.42
N LYS A 2 -17.68 -15.32 2.59
CA LYS A 2 -18.02 -14.72 3.90
C LYS A 2 -17.36 -13.36 4.19
N ILE A 3 -16.09 -13.16 3.81
CA ILE A 3 -15.36 -11.89 4.02
C ILE A 3 -15.96 -10.73 3.20
N ILE A 4 -16.41 -11.01 1.97
CA ILE A 4 -17.04 -10.01 1.10
C ILE A 4 -18.41 -9.61 1.66
N GLN A 5 -19.16 -10.56 2.22
CA GLN A 5 -20.43 -10.28 2.90
C GLN A 5 -20.24 -9.46 4.18
N THR A 6 -19.19 -9.70 4.98
CA THR A 6 -18.89 -8.85 6.16
C THR A 6 -18.47 -7.44 5.79
N ILE A 7 -17.72 -7.26 4.68
CA ILE A 7 -17.36 -5.93 4.17
C ILE A 7 -18.60 -5.19 3.66
N PHE A 8 -19.50 -5.87 2.94
CA PHE A 8 -20.78 -5.30 2.52
C PHE A 8 -21.69 -4.95 3.71
N LEU A 9 -21.71 -5.78 4.76
CA LEU A 9 -22.49 -5.52 5.97
C LEU A 9 -21.95 -4.30 6.75
N LEU A 10 -20.63 -4.12 6.82
CA LEU A 10 -19.98 -2.94 7.42
C LEU A 10 -20.25 -1.66 6.60
N LEU A 11 -20.28 -1.74 5.27
CA LEU A 11 -20.70 -0.65 4.40
C LEU A 11 -22.19 -0.31 4.58
N TYR A 12 -23.05 -1.30 4.81
CA TYR A 12 -24.48 -1.09 5.02
C TYR A 12 -24.80 -0.48 6.40
N ILE A 13 -24.07 -0.87 7.44
CA ILE A 13 -24.22 -0.31 8.80
C ILE A 13 -23.77 1.18 8.83
N SER A 14 -22.89 1.60 7.92
CA SER A 14 -22.50 3.01 7.77
C SER A 14 -23.60 3.92 7.16
N GLN A 15 -24.68 3.35 6.61
CA GLN A 15 -25.77 4.13 5.99
C GLN A 15 -26.94 4.42 6.94
N LEU A 16 -26.92 3.88 8.17
CA LEU A 16 -27.95 4.10 9.20
C LEU A 16 -27.64 5.27 10.16
N SER A 17 -26.56 6.03 9.92
CA SER A 17 -26.36 7.33 10.55
C SER A 17 -27.35 8.34 10.00
N LEU A 18 -27.84 9.28 10.83
CA LEU A 18 -28.51 10.51 10.41
C LEU A 18 -27.82 11.06 9.15
N ALA A 19 -28.41 10.84 7.98
CA ALA A 19 -27.70 10.99 6.71
C ALA A 19 -27.49 12.48 6.46
N GLN A 20 -26.26 12.97 6.62
CA GLN A 20 -25.93 14.34 6.25
C GLN A 20 -26.12 14.55 4.75
N PRO A 21 -26.49 15.78 4.33
CA PRO A 21 -26.59 16.10 2.91
C PRO A 21 -25.24 15.85 2.25
N ARG A 22 -25.26 15.08 1.16
CA ARG A 22 -24.07 14.60 0.46
C ARG A 22 -23.51 15.64 -0.51
N ASN A 23 -24.29 16.66 -0.83
CA ASN A 23 -23.95 17.71 -1.77
C ASN A 23 -24.70 19.01 -1.42
N GLN A 24 -24.24 20.11 -2.02
CA GLN A 24 -24.77 21.46 -1.83
C GLN A 24 -26.28 21.56 -2.12
N LYS A 25 -26.78 20.78 -3.09
CA LYS A 25 -28.21 20.77 -3.47
C LYS A 25 -29.07 20.14 -2.38
N GLU A 26 -28.63 19.03 -1.79
CA GLU A 26 -29.32 18.42 -0.64
C GLU A 26 -29.33 19.36 0.57
N ALA A 27 -28.23 20.08 0.84
CA ALA A 27 -28.20 21.09 1.89
C ALA A 27 -29.18 22.23 1.62
N THR A 28 -29.28 22.69 0.37
CA THR A 28 -30.27 23.70 -0.04
C THR A 28 -31.70 23.22 0.20
N VAL A 29 -32.02 21.98 -0.14
CA VAL A 29 -33.36 21.40 0.09
C VAL A 29 -33.69 21.36 1.58
N LEU A 30 -32.76 20.90 2.42
CA LEU A 30 -32.97 20.90 3.89
C LEU A 30 -33.20 22.32 4.44
N ILE A 31 -32.49 23.32 3.90
CA ILE A 31 -32.69 24.72 4.29
C ILE A 31 -34.10 25.18 3.90
N ASP A 32 -34.53 24.92 2.67
CA ASP A 32 -35.84 25.35 2.17
C ASP A 32 -36.98 24.66 2.93
N GLU A 33 -36.86 23.35 3.21
CA GLU A 33 -37.80 22.62 4.07
C GLU A 33 -37.79 23.15 5.51
N GLY A 34 -36.61 23.45 6.05
CA GLY A 34 -36.46 24.06 7.38
C GLY A 34 -37.17 25.41 7.48
N ILE A 35 -37.05 26.25 6.45
CA ILE A 35 -37.75 27.54 6.34
C ILE A 35 -39.27 27.33 6.27
N GLU A 36 -39.74 26.36 5.50
CA GLU A 36 -41.18 26.05 5.43
C GLU A 36 -41.72 25.62 6.80
N LYS A 37 -40.99 24.74 7.49
CA LYS A 37 -41.34 24.27 8.85
C LYS A 37 -41.37 25.41 9.87
N MET A 38 -40.44 26.36 9.75
CA MET A 38 -40.42 27.57 10.58
C MET A 38 -41.72 28.37 10.40
N TYR A 39 -42.14 28.64 9.15
CA TYR A 39 -43.38 29.36 8.88
C TYR A 39 -44.65 28.57 9.28
N GLN A 40 -44.59 27.24 9.28
CA GLN A 40 -45.63 26.37 9.83
C GLN A 40 -45.64 26.32 11.37
N LYS A 41 -44.76 27.08 12.05
CA LYS A 41 -44.55 27.07 13.50
C LYS A 41 -44.10 25.72 14.06
N GLN A 42 -43.54 24.86 13.21
CA GLN A 42 -42.91 23.59 13.58
C GLN A 42 -41.42 23.82 13.90
N HIS A 43 -41.18 24.58 14.97
CA HIS A 43 -39.87 25.14 15.29
C HIS A 43 -38.79 24.09 15.58
N ALA A 44 -39.11 22.99 16.27
CA ALA A 44 -38.16 21.91 16.54
C ALA A 44 -37.68 21.27 15.23
N ASN A 45 -38.62 20.84 14.38
CA ASN A 45 -38.29 20.25 13.08
C ASN A 45 -37.52 21.21 12.16
N SER A 46 -37.88 22.49 12.18
CA SER A 46 -37.13 23.52 11.45
C SER A 46 -35.67 23.58 11.91
N LEU A 47 -35.46 23.67 13.22
CA LEU A 47 -34.12 23.74 13.80
C LEU A 47 -33.31 22.46 13.55
N GLU A 48 -33.92 21.28 13.59
CA GLU A 48 -33.25 20.01 13.23
C GLU A 48 -32.69 20.04 11.80
N LEU A 49 -33.53 20.40 10.83
CA LEU A 49 -33.16 20.48 9.41
C LEU A 49 -32.09 21.55 9.17
N LEU A 50 -32.28 22.74 9.74
CA LEU A 50 -31.35 23.85 9.57
C LEU A 50 -29.99 23.59 10.25
N VAL A 51 -29.97 22.98 11.45
CA VAL A 51 -28.74 22.59 12.14
C VAL A 51 -27.99 21.51 11.35
N GLN A 52 -28.72 20.54 10.78
CA GLN A 52 -28.14 19.51 9.93
C GLN A 52 -27.51 20.12 8.67
N ALA A 53 -28.23 21.03 7.99
CA ALA A 53 -27.71 21.73 6.83
C ALA A 53 -26.51 22.62 7.17
N LYS A 54 -26.55 23.34 8.30
CA LYS A 54 -25.44 24.15 8.80
C LYS A 54 -24.19 23.29 9.02
N SER A 55 -24.30 22.21 9.79
CA SER A 55 -23.15 21.34 10.11
C SER A 55 -22.50 20.78 8.84
N ALA A 56 -23.29 20.26 7.90
CA ALA A 56 -22.73 19.71 6.68
C ALA A 56 -22.12 20.78 5.77
N SER A 57 -22.73 21.97 5.70
CA SER A 57 -22.21 23.09 4.91
C SER A 57 -20.91 23.64 5.50
N GLU A 58 -20.78 23.66 6.82
CA GLU A 58 -19.56 24.03 7.53
C GLU A 58 -18.42 23.02 7.25
N ASP A 59 -18.73 21.72 7.37
CA ASP A 59 -17.75 20.64 7.13
C ASP A 59 -17.25 20.59 5.68
N GLN A 60 -18.10 20.94 4.71
CA GLN A 60 -17.80 20.89 3.27
C GLN A 60 -17.35 22.24 2.68
N GLY A 61 -17.39 23.33 3.46
CA GLY A 61 -17.03 24.68 3.00
C GLY A 61 -18.07 25.32 2.07
N TRP A 62 -19.34 24.93 2.14
CA TRP A 62 -20.44 25.55 1.39
C TRP A 62 -20.88 26.84 2.08
N ILE A 63 -20.13 27.92 1.83
CA ILE A 63 -20.26 29.20 2.55
C ILE A 63 -21.69 29.76 2.47
N GLN A 64 -22.32 29.71 1.29
CA GLN A 64 -23.65 30.29 1.07
C GLN A 64 -24.74 29.51 1.81
N GLU A 65 -24.67 28.19 1.80
CA GLU A 65 -25.60 27.30 2.51
C GLU A 65 -25.40 27.41 4.02
N ASN A 66 -24.14 27.50 4.48
CA ASN A 66 -23.82 27.74 5.89
C ASN A 66 -24.42 29.08 6.37
N PHE A 67 -24.22 30.15 5.60
CA PHE A 67 -24.85 31.44 5.88
C PHE A 67 -26.37 31.34 5.93
N ARG A 68 -27.00 30.77 4.90
CA ARG A 68 -28.47 30.64 4.80
C ARG A 68 -29.04 29.82 5.96
N ALA A 69 -28.43 28.67 6.28
CA ALA A 69 -28.85 27.85 7.40
C ALA A 69 -28.73 28.63 8.73
N THR A 70 -27.57 29.23 8.99
CA THR A 70 -27.29 29.99 10.22
C THR A 70 -28.24 31.18 10.41
N ASN A 71 -28.45 31.98 9.36
CA ASN A 71 -29.37 33.10 9.41
C ASN A 71 -30.84 32.66 9.65
N ASN A 72 -31.27 31.53 9.07
CA ASN A 72 -32.62 31.02 9.28
C ASN A 72 -32.80 30.33 10.63
N ILE A 73 -31.73 29.78 11.25
CA ILE A 73 -31.77 29.38 12.66
C ILE A 73 -32.05 30.61 13.53
N GLY A 74 -31.37 31.72 13.27
CA GLY A 74 -31.64 33.00 13.94
C GLY A 74 -33.08 33.47 13.74
N ALA A 75 -33.61 33.39 12.52
CA ALA A 75 -35.00 33.71 12.22
C ALA A 75 -36.00 32.80 12.94
N ASN A 76 -35.71 31.51 13.07
CA ASN A 76 -36.57 30.58 13.81
C ASN A 76 -36.62 30.94 15.29
N TYR A 77 -35.48 31.22 15.93
CA TYR A 77 -35.44 31.69 17.32
C TYR A 77 -36.14 33.05 17.49
N TYR A 78 -36.01 33.96 16.51
CA TYR A 78 -36.75 35.23 16.51
C TYR A 78 -38.27 34.99 16.48
N MET A 79 -38.76 34.05 15.66
CA MET A 79 -40.19 33.68 15.64
C MET A 79 -40.66 33.01 16.92
N MET A 80 -39.76 32.36 17.66
CA MET A 80 -40.00 31.83 19.01
C MET A 80 -39.95 32.92 20.09
N LEU A 81 -39.65 34.18 19.74
CA LEU A 81 -39.40 35.29 20.66
C LEU A 81 -38.19 35.08 21.60
N ASP A 82 -37.27 34.18 21.24
CA ASP A 82 -35.99 33.99 21.91
C ASP A 82 -34.94 34.89 21.26
N PHE A 83 -35.00 36.17 21.57
CA PHE A 83 -34.12 37.19 20.98
C PHE A 83 -32.64 36.99 21.34
N GLY A 84 -32.34 36.33 22.47
CA GLY A 84 -30.98 36.03 22.87
C GLY A 84 -30.29 35.04 21.93
N GLU A 85 -30.91 33.89 21.65
CA GLU A 85 -30.38 32.94 20.68
C GLU A 85 -30.47 33.48 19.25
N ALA A 86 -31.54 34.19 18.90
CA ALA A 86 -31.66 34.80 17.57
C ALA A 86 -30.49 35.75 17.26
N LEU A 87 -30.16 36.65 18.20
CA LEU A 87 -29.03 37.58 18.06
C LEU A 87 -27.70 36.84 17.91
N LYS A 88 -27.48 35.78 18.71
CA LYS A 88 -26.26 34.96 18.62
C LYS A 88 -26.10 34.35 17.22
N TYR A 89 -27.15 33.75 16.66
CA TYR A 89 -27.08 33.16 15.32
C TYR A 89 -27.02 34.21 14.21
N TYR A 90 -27.65 35.37 14.39
CA TYR A 90 -27.46 36.49 13.46
C TYR A 90 -26.02 37.01 13.47
N LEU A 91 -25.38 37.13 14.64
CA LEU A 91 -23.96 37.50 14.71
C LEU A 91 -23.06 36.44 14.07
N GLU A 92 -23.33 35.15 14.26
CA GLU A 92 -22.61 34.07 13.57
C GLU A 92 -22.79 34.17 12.04
N ALA A 93 -24.00 34.45 11.56
CA ALA A 93 -24.26 34.67 10.13
C ALA A 93 -23.55 35.92 9.60
N TYR A 94 -23.46 36.99 10.40
CA TYR A 94 -22.69 38.19 10.09
C TYR A 94 -21.21 37.86 9.90
N GLU A 95 -20.60 37.09 10.81
CA GLU A 95 -19.19 36.66 10.70
C GLU A 95 -18.93 35.78 9.46
N ILE A 96 -19.90 34.95 9.06
CA ILE A 96 -19.79 34.19 7.80
C ILE A 96 -19.80 35.15 6.60
N ALA A 97 -20.73 36.10 6.58
CA ALA A 97 -20.87 37.05 5.49
C ALA A 97 -19.67 38.01 5.37
N GLU A 98 -19.10 38.47 6.49
CA GLU A 98 -17.87 39.28 6.48
C GLU A 98 -16.66 38.49 5.97
N ARG A 99 -16.47 37.25 6.45
CA ARG A 99 -15.36 36.41 5.98
C ARG A 99 -15.44 36.08 4.49
N SER A 100 -16.66 36.04 3.93
CA SER A 100 -16.88 35.82 2.51
C SER A 100 -16.96 37.12 1.69
N GLU A 101 -16.80 38.27 2.33
CA GLU A 101 -16.96 39.62 1.73
C GLU A 101 -18.32 39.78 1.01
N ASP A 102 -19.35 39.07 1.46
CA ASP A 102 -20.67 39.05 0.82
C ASP A 102 -21.54 40.19 1.38
N THR A 103 -21.45 41.33 0.70
CA THR A 103 -22.11 42.55 1.13
C THR A 103 -23.65 42.45 1.10
N GLN A 104 -24.21 41.57 0.27
CA GLN A 104 -25.65 41.33 0.20
C GLN A 104 -26.15 40.60 1.45
N ASN A 105 -25.37 39.61 1.90
CA ASN A 105 -25.63 38.86 3.12
C ASN A 105 -25.42 39.73 4.37
N ILE A 106 -24.38 40.59 4.38
CA ILE A 106 -24.17 41.59 5.44
C ILE A 106 -25.40 42.48 5.62
N MET A 107 -25.93 43.09 4.55
CA MET A 107 -27.14 43.92 4.62
C MET A 107 -28.34 43.16 5.19
N THR A 108 -28.50 41.90 4.79
CA THR A 108 -29.62 41.05 5.23
C THR A 108 -29.56 40.80 6.74
N VAL A 109 -28.37 40.48 7.26
CA VAL A 109 -28.18 40.23 8.69
C VAL A 109 -28.31 41.51 9.51
N LEU A 110 -27.73 42.62 9.06
CA LEU A 110 -27.88 43.92 9.72
C LEU A 110 -29.36 44.30 9.89
N ASN A 111 -30.17 44.11 8.83
CA ASN A 111 -31.60 44.33 8.90
C ASN A 111 -32.30 43.40 9.90
N ASN A 112 -31.93 42.11 9.96
CA ASN A 112 -32.52 41.17 10.92
C ASN A 112 -32.17 41.52 12.37
N ILE A 113 -30.92 41.92 12.63
CA ILE A 113 -30.47 42.42 13.94
C ILE A 113 -31.24 43.70 14.32
N ALA A 114 -31.43 44.61 13.37
CA ALA A 114 -32.17 45.85 13.61
C ALA A 114 -33.65 45.58 13.93
N ILE A 115 -34.31 44.67 13.19
CA ILE A 115 -35.69 44.24 13.46
C ILE A 115 -35.79 43.61 14.85
N LEU A 116 -34.82 42.79 15.24
CA LEU A 116 -34.76 42.19 16.58
C LEU A 116 -34.71 43.27 17.67
N TYR A 117 -33.80 44.24 17.56
CA TYR A 117 -33.73 45.34 18.52
C TYR A 117 -34.99 46.23 18.52
N PHE A 118 -35.63 46.40 17.36
CA PHE A 118 -36.90 47.12 17.26
C PHE A 118 -38.00 46.41 18.06
N GLN A 119 -38.09 45.08 17.98
CA GLN A 119 -39.03 44.28 18.76
C GLN A 119 -38.74 44.33 20.27
N GLU A 120 -37.47 44.35 20.66
CA GLU A 120 -37.05 44.56 22.06
C GLU A 120 -37.28 45.99 22.56
N ARG A 121 -37.78 46.89 21.70
CA ARG A 121 -37.98 48.33 21.98
C ARG A 121 -36.67 49.08 22.26
N ASN A 122 -35.54 48.54 21.81
CA ASN A 122 -34.25 49.23 21.82
C ASN A 122 -34.10 49.99 20.49
N TYR A 123 -34.82 51.10 20.38
CA TYR A 123 -34.96 51.84 19.14
C TYR A 123 -33.65 52.50 18.71
N GLU A 124 -32.79 52.87 19.66
CA GLU A 124 -31.47 53.44 19.39
C GLU A 124 -30.57 52.45 18.65
N LYS A 125 -30.48 51.20 19.14
CA LYS A 125 -29.73 50.15 18.43
C LYS A 125 -30.39 49.75 17.11
N ALA A 126 -31.71 49.63 17.09
CA ALA A 126 -32.42 49.32 15.86
C ALA A 126 -32.11 50.35 14.77
N HIS A 127 -32.13 51.64 15.11
CA HIS A 127 -31.72 52.73 14.23
C HIS A 127 -30.28 52.57 13.74
N GLU A 128 -29.32 52.32 14.64
CA GLU A 128 -27.91 52.11 14.27
C GLU A 128 -27.73 51.02 13.19
N TYR A 129 -28.36 49.85 13.40
CA TYR A 129 -28.22 48.73 12.47
C TYR A 129 -29.01 48.92 11.17
N PHE A 130 -30.21 49.54 11.22
CA PHE A 130 -30.93 49.92 10.01
C PHE A 130 -30.16 50.94 9.18
N LEU A 131 -29.52 51.92 9.83
CA LEU A 131 -28.72 52.94 9.15
C LEU A 131 -27.51 52.32 8.45
N LYS A 132 -26.79 51.41 9.12
CA LYS A 132 -25.70 50.64 8.50
C LYS A 132 -26.16 49.87 7.25
N ALA A 133 -27.31 49.19 7.33
CA ALA A 133 -27.87 48.46 6.19
C ALA A 133 -28.28 49.41 5.05
N TYR A 134 -28.88 50.56 5.37
CA TYR A 134 -29.28 51.60 4.44
C TYR A 134 -28.08 52.23 3.71
N GLU A 135 -27.04 52.63 4.44
CA GLU A 135 -25.82 53.22 3.87
C GLU A 135 -25.14 52.25 2.90
N LEU A 136 -25.08 50.97 3.26
CA LEU A 136 -24.51 49.93 2.42
C LEU A 136 -25.35 49.70 1.15
N ALA A 137 -26.68 49.67 1.28
CA ALA A 137 -27.58 49.59 0.12
C ALA A 137 -27.42 50.80 -0.81
N ASN A 138 -27.23 51.99 -0.25
CA ASN A 138 -27.00 53.22 -1.01
C ASN A 138 -25.65 53.20 -1.74
N GLN A 139 -24.56 52.80 -1.07
CA GLN A 139 -23.23 52.67 -1.68
C GLN A 139 -23.23 51.66 -2.85
N LEU A 140 -23.99 50.57 -2.73
CA LEU A 140 -24.10 49.52 -3.75
C LEU A 140 -25.18 49.79 -4.81
N ASN A 141 -25.88 50.93 -4.75
CA ASN A 141 -27.01 51.26 -5.64
C ASN A 141 -28.11 50.18 -5.67
N LYS A 142 -28.41 49.55 -4.53
CA LYS A 142 -29.48 48.56 -4.38
C LYS A 142 -30.80 49.26 -4.06
N ILE A 143 -31.46 49.79 -5.09
CA ILE A 143 -32.66 50.64 -4.98
C ILE A 143 -33.76 49.97 -4.14
N ASP A 144 -34.10 48.71 -4.42
CA ASP A 144 -35.16 48.00 -3.70
C ASP A 144 -34.87 47.88 -2.19
N LYS A 145 -33.63 47.46 -1.86
CA LYS A 145 -33.19 47.32 -0.46
C LYS A 145 -33.14 48.66 0.25
N LYS A 146 -32.65 49.70 -0.45
CA LYS A 146 -32.63 51.07 0.06
C LYS A 146 -34.04 51.54 0.44
N GLY A 147 -35.04 51.27 -0.39
CA GLY A 147 -36.45 51.59 -0.09
C GLY A 147 -36.95 50.91 1.19
N PHE A 148 -36.70 49.60 1.35
CA PHE A 148 -37.12 48.87 2.55
C PHE A 148 -36.40 49.35 3.82
N TYR A 149 -35.10 49.61 3.75
CA TYR A 149 -34.35 50.09 4.91
C TYR A 149 -34.71 51.53 5.27
N ALA A 150 -35.04 52.38 4.29
CA ALA A 150 -35.59 53.71 4.54
C ALA A 150 -36.94 53.64 5.26
N LEU A 151 -37.84 52.71 4.89
CA LEU A 151 -39.09 52.50 5.61
C LEU A 151 -38.84 52.10 7.07
N ASN A 152 -37.93 51.16 7.31
CA ASN A 152 -37.57 50.73 8.66
C ASN A 152 -36.95 51.87 9.50
N LEU A 153 -36.12 52.71 8.88
CA LEU A 153 -35.60 53.93 9.50
C LEU A 153 -36.72 54.91 9.86
N GLY A 154 -37.67 55.14 8.96
CA GLY A 154 -38.84 55.95 9.23
C GLY A 154 -39.65 55.46 10.43
N LEU A 155 -39.90 54.16 10.51
CA LEU A 155 -40.61 53.53 11.62
C LEU A 155 -39.87 53.66 12.96
N VAL A 156 -38.55 53.44 12.99
CA VAL A 156 -37.78 53.56 14.24
C VAL A 156 -37.64 55.02 14.69
N LEU A 157 -37.46 55.95 13.75
CA LEU A 157 -37.38 57.38 14.07
C LEU A 157 -38.70 57.94 14.58
N ASN A 158 -39.85 57.44 14.09
CA ASN A 158 -41.16 57.71 14.70
C ASN A 158 -41.18 57.31 16.18
N LYS A 159 -40.64 56.13 16.54
CA LYS A 159 -40.59 55.67 17.94
C LYS A 159 -39.62 56.46 18.81
N LEU A 160 -38.53 56.97 18.22
CA LEU A 160 -37.57 57.86 18.89
C LEU A 160 -38.11 59.30 19.02
N GLY A 161 -39.13 59.68 18.26
CA GLY A 161 -39.68 61.03 18.24
C GLY A 161 -38.94 62.00 17.32
N GLU A 162 -38.02 61.50 16.48
CA GLU A 162 -37.27 62.28 15.49
C GLU A 162 -38.10 62.45 14.19
N LEU A 163 -39.21 63.18 14.31
CA LEU A 163 -40.30 63.14 13.32
C LEU A 163 -39.93 63.74 11.96
N ASP A 164 -39.12 64.80 11.93
CA ASP A 164 -38.69 65.44 10.68
C ASP A 164 -37.75 64.54 9.87
N GLU A 165 -36.92 63.76 10.56
CA GLU A 165 -36.03 62.80 9.92
C GLU A 165 -36.79 61.55 9.47
N ALA A 166 -37.72 61.08 10.29
CA ALA A 166 -38.63 60.00 9.92
C ALA A 166 -39.39 60.33 8.62
N GLU A 167 -39.95 61.53 8.50
CA GLU A 167 -40.70 61.96 7.31
C GLU A 167 -39.83 61.95 6.05
N LYS A 168 -38.55 62.33 6.14
CA LYS A 168 -37.61 62.26 5.01
C LYS A 168 -37.42 60.83 4.54
N PHE A 169 -37.14 59.91 5.46
CA PHE A 169 -36.93 58.49 5.12
C PHE A 169 -38.21 57.81 4.63
N ILE A 170 -39.37 58.12 5.22
CA ILE A 170 -40.68 57.60 4.76
C ILE A 170 -40.99 58.11 3.35
N SER A 171 -40.77 59.41 3.10
CA SER A 171 -40.94 60.01 1.77
C SER A 171 -40.00 59.41 0.72
N GLU A 172 -38.77 59.07 1.09
CA GLU A 172 -37.85 58.37 0.21
C GLU A 172 -38.33 56.93 -0.04
N ALA A 173 -38.68 56.18 1.00
CA ALA A 173 -39.22 54.83 0.88
C ALA A 173 -40.44 54.77 -0.04
N LYS A 174 -41.37 55.72 0.09
CA LYS A 174 -42.58 55.82 -0.75
C LYS A 174 -42.26 56.04 -2.25
N LYS A 175 -41.13 56.67 -2.58
CA LYS A 175 -40.67 56.85 -3.97
C LYS A 175 -40.00 55.60 -4.53
N LEU A 176 -39.32 54.83 -3.68
CA LEU A 176 -38.52 53.68 -4.06
C LEU A 176 -39.31 52.36 -4.05
N ILE A 177 -40.32 52.25 -3.18
CA ILE A 177 -41.16 51.06 -3.05
C ILE A 177 -42.32 51.14 -4.07
N PRO A 178 -42.50 50.13 -4.93
CA PRO A 178 -43.60 50.11 -5.90
C PRO A 178 -44.98 50.13 -5.21
N PRO A 179 -45.97 50.87 -5.73
CA PRO A 179 -47.33 50.93 -5.19
C PRO A 179 -48.03 49.58 -5.04
N GLU A 180 -47.66 48.60 -5.87
CA GLU A 180 -48.22 47.25 -5.87
C GLU A 180 -47.64 46.36 -4.76
N SER A 181 -46.59 46.81 -4.07
CA SER A 181 -45.94 46.08 -2.99
C SER A 181 -46.74 46.12 -1.70
N ASP A 182 -46.82 45.00 -0.96
CA ASP A 182 -47.39 44.95 0.40
C ASP A 182 -46.68 45.91 1.38
N PHE A 183 -45.45 46.33 1.07
CA PHE A 183 -44.71 47.31 1.87
C PHE A 183 -45.15 48.75 1.58
N PHE A 184 -45.85 49.00 0.47
CA PHE A 184 -46.33 50.34 0.16
C PHE A 184 -47.38 50.81 1.16
N GLN A 185 -48.32 49.94 1.57
CA GLN A 185 -49.29 50.29 2.62
C GLN A 185 -48.58 50.62 3.94
N MET A 186 -47.49 49.91 4.27
CA MET A 186 -46.68 50.20 5.46
C MET A 186 -46.06 51.60 5.41
N THR A 187 -45.65 52.11 4.24
CA THR A 187 -45.18 53.50 4.13
C THR A 187 -46.27 54.50 4.49
N GLN A 188 -47.51 54.26 4.06
CA GLN A 188 -48.64 55.13 4.35
C GLN A 188 -49.04 55.05 5.83
N MET A 189 -48.98 53.85 6.43
CA MET A 189 -49.19 53.65 7.86
C MET A 189 -48.14 54.40 8.69
N ALA A 190 -46.87 54.35 8.28
CA ALA A 190 -45.78 55.09 8.92
C ALA A 190 -45.99 56.61 8.83
N THR A 191 -46.49 57.12 7.70
CA THR A 191 -46.86 58.54 7.55
C THR A 191 -48.01 58.94 8.48
N ALA A 192 -49.05 58.11 8.57
CA ALA A 192 -50.19 58.38 9.47
C ALA A 192 -49.76 58.43 10.94
N GLU A 193 -48.89 57.51 11.35
CA GLU A 193 -48.30 57.51 12.70
C GLU A 193 -47.39 58.72 12.94
N ASN A 194 -46.53 59.07 11.97
CA ASN A 194 -45.68 60.25 12.05
C ASN A 194 -46.51 61.52 12.27
N ASN A 195 -47.58 61.70 11.49
CA ASN A 195 -48.49 62.83 11.62
C ASN A 195 -49.23 62.85 12.97
N LEU A 196 -49.61 61.70 13.49
CA LEU A 196 -50.20 61.58 14.82
C LEU A 196 -49.22 62.07 15.90
N PHE A 197 -47.95 61.65 15.84
CA PHE A 197 -46.91 62.10 16.79
C PHE A 197 -46.55 63.57 16.60
N ALA A 198 -46.56 64.07 15.36
CA ALA A 198 -46.36 65.48 15.02
C ALA A 198 -47.55 66.37 15.43
N LYS A 199 -48.66 65.77 15.92
CA LYS A 199 -49.92 66.43 16.27
C LYS A 199 -50.64 67.05 15.07
N ASN A 200 -50.34 66.60 13.85
CA ASN A 200 -51.06 66.93 12.63
C ASN A 200 -52.33 66.07 12.52
N LEU A 201 -53.24 66.20 13.49
CA LEU A 201 -54.33 65.25 13.73
C LEU A 201 -55.26 65.06 12.52
N SER A 202 -55.61 66.14 11.82
CA SER A 202 -56.48 66.05 10.62
C SER A 202 -55.81 65.31 9.46
N LEU A 203 -54.49 65.47 9.30
CA LEU A 203 -53.74 64.76 8.26
C LEU A 203 -53.59 63.28 8.62
N ALA A 204 -53.29 62.98 9.89
CA ALA A 204 -53.25 61.62 10.40
C ALA A 204 -54.60 60.90 10.23
N GLU A 205 -55.72 61.56 10.55
CA GLU A 205 -57.07 61.06 10.32
C GLU A 205 -57.31 60.74 8.84
N GLN A 206 -57.06 61.72 7.97
CA GLN A 206 -57.28 61.58 6.53
C GLN A 206 -56.50 60.38 5.97
N GLN A 207 -55.20 60.29 6.29
CA GLN A 207 -54.35 59.21 5.81
C GLN A 207 -54.78 57.84 6.34
N ALA A 208 -55.08 57.75 7.64
CA ALA A 208 -55.52 56.49 8.24
C ALA A 208 -56.85 56.00 7.63
N LEU A 209 -57.80 56.90 7.36
CA LEU A 209 -59.07 56.57 6.71
C LEU A 209 -58.91 56.20 5.23
N GLU A 210 -57.97 56.81 4.52
CA GLU A 210 -57.66 56.49 3.12
C GLU A 210 -57.10 55.06 2.97
N ILE A 211 -56.26 54.63 3.91
CA ILE A 211 -55.60 53.31 3.86
C ILE A 211 -56.57 52.19 4.26
N LEU A 212 -57.49 52.45 5.19
CA LEU A 212 -58.32 51.42 5.82
C LEU A 212 -59.07 50.50 4.83
N PRO A 213 -59.68 50.98 3.73
CA PRO A 213 -60.33 50.13 2.72
C PRO A 213 -59.38 49.19 1.97
N HIS A 214 -58.07 49.44 2.01
CA HIS A 214 -57.05 48.60 1.37
C HIS A 214 -56.52 47.49 2.28
N LEU A 215 -56.83 47.53 3.58
CA LEU A 215 -56.37 46.55 4.57
C LEU A 215 -57.38 45.41 4.75
N ASN A 216 -57.76 44.74 3.67
CA ASN A 216 -58.75 43.66 3.70
C ASN A 216 -58.11 42.26 3.79
N GLY A 217 -58.86 41.31 4.35
CA GLY A 217 -58.47 39.90 4.46
C GLY A 217 -57.67 39.57 5.72
N GLU A 218 -57.43 38.28 5.94
CA GLU A 218 -56.77 37.78 7.15
C GLU A 218 -55.31 38.22 7.24
N ARG A 219 -54.59 38.29 6.11
CA ARG A 219 -53.18 38.71 6.08
C ARG A 219 -52.97 40.16 6.54
N GLN A 220 -54.00 41.01 6.46
CA GLN A 220 -53.94 42.43 6.80
C GLN A 220 -54.56 42.73 8.18
N LEU A 221 -54.93 41.70 8.96
CA LEU A 221 -55.55 41.86 10.29
C LEU A 221 -54.72 42.76 11.21
N GLU A 222 -53.41 42.50 11.31
CA GLU A 222 -52.52 43.25 12.19
C GLU A 222 -52.40 44.71 11.75
N ASN A 223 -52.23 44.96 10.45
CA ASN A 223 -52.16 46.31 9.90
C ASN A 223 -53.46 47.09 10.13
N ARG A 224 -54.61 46.41 10.01
CA ARG A 224 -55.93 47.03 10.24
C ARG A 224 -56.15 47.37 11.71
N ILE A 225 -55.79 46.47 12.63
CA ILE A 225 -55.82 46.72 14.08
C ILE A 225 -54.94 47.93 14.41
N PHE A 226 -53.72 48.00 13.85
CA PHE A 226 -52.83 49.15 14.02
C PHE A 226 -53.49 50.46 13.59
N ILE A 227 -54.10 50.50 12.39
CA ILE A 227 -54.80 51.70 11.90
C ILE A 227 -55.99 52.07 12.79
N TYR A 228 -56.75 51.10 13.32
CA TYR A 228 -57.80 51.38 14.30
C TYR A 228 -57.25 52.02 15.58
N LEU A 229 -56.10 51.57 16.07
CA LEU A 229 -55.44 52.17 17.22
C LEU A 229 -54.95 53.59 16.91
N VAL A 230 -54.38 53.83 15.73
CA VAL A 230 -54.00 55.18 15.27
C VAL A 230 -55.21 56.11 15.25
N LEU A 231 -56.32 55.70 14.62
CA LEU A 231 -57.56 56.49 14.57
C LEU A 231 -58.11 56.75 15.98
N ALA A 232 -58.11 55.75 16.85
CA ALA A 232 -58.53 55.92 18.24
C ALA A 232 -57.69 57.00 18.96
N GLN A 233 -56.37 56.99 18.81
CA GLN A 233 -55.49 58.01 19.39
C GLN A 233 -55.71 59.39 18.79
N VAL A 234 -55.96 59.49 17.47
CA VAL A 234 -56.27 60.76 16.80
C VAL A 234 -57.54 61.36 17.40
N TYR A 235 -58.63 60.60 17.46
CA TYR A 235 -59.91 61.08 17.99
C TYR A 235 -59.86 61.35 19.49
N GLU A 236 -59.10 60.57 20.26
CA GLU A 236 -58.84 60.85 21.67
C GLU A 236 -58.17 62.22 21.84
N LYS A 237 -57.10 62.51 21.07
CA LYS A 237 -56.40 63.81 21.10
C LYS A 237 -57.29 64.97 20.62
N MET A 238 -58.22 64.70 19.70
CA MET A 238 -59.25 65.65 19.27
C MET A 238 -60.40 65.83 20.28
N LYS A 239 -60.43 65.03 21.36
CA LYS A 239 -61.53 64.95 22.35
C LYS A 239 -62.86 64.43 21.79
N ASP A 240 -62.84 63.75 20.66
CA ASP A 240 -63.99 63.01 20.12
C ASP A 240 -63.98 61.58 20.72
N HIS A 241 -64.43 61.47 21.95
CA HIS A 241 -64.41 60.21 22.68
C HIS A 241 -65.32 59.14 22.07
N GLU A 242 -66.41 59.54 21.40
CA GLU A 242 -67.36 58.62 20.77
C GLU A 242 -66.68 57.86 19.62
N LYS A 243 -66.03 58.58 18.70
CA LYS A 243 -65.28 57.94 17.61
C LYS A 243 -64.09 57.16 18.12
N ALA A 244 -63.36 57.67 19.11
CA ALA A 244 -62.23 56.97 19.70
C ALA A 244 -62.65 55.59 20.26
N ILE A 245 -63.77 55.53 21.01
CA ILE A 245 -64.34 54.29 21.52
C ILE A 245 -64.83 53.38 20.38
N SER A 246 -65.41 53.94 19.32
CA SER A 246 -65.87 53.17 18.16
C SER A 246 -64.71 52.40 17.51
N TYR A 247 -63.61 53.07 17.20
CA TYR A 247 -62.41 52.43 16.62
C TYR A 247 -61.75 51.45 17.59
N LEU A 248 -61.73 51.74 18.89
CA LEU A 248 -61.25 50.78 19.89
C LEU A 248 -62.09 49.50 19.94
N ASN A 249 -63.40 49.60 19.74
CA ASN A 249 -64.27 48.42 19.68
C ASN A 249 -64.07 47.62 18.40
N LEU A 250 -63.77 48.27 17.27
CA LEU A 250 -63.36 47.60 16.03
C LEU A 250 -62.05 46.83 16.25
N ALA A 251 -61.02 47.49 16.80
CA ALA A 251 -59.77 46.83 17.18
C ALA A 251 -60.03 45.64 18.12
N ARG A 252 -60.77 45.85 19.20
CA ARG A 252 -61.11 44.80 20.19
C ARG A 252 -61.76 43.57 19.57
N LYS A 253 -62.64 43.77 18.57
CA LYS A 253 -63.38 42.68 17.91
C LYS A 253 -62.47 41.82 17.05
N GLU A 254 -61.48 42.43 16.43
CA GLU A 254 -60.58 41.75 15.49
C GLU A 254 -59.29 41.23 16.14
N THR A 255 -58.89 41.80 17.27
CA THR A 255 -57.68 41.36 17.96
C THR A 255 -57.83 39.94 18.49
N ALA A 256 -57.00 39.03 17.96
CA ALA A 256 -56.78 37.70 18.54
C ALA A 256 -55.68 37.71 19.62
N ASN A 257 -54.65 38.54 19.45
CA ASN A 257 -53.47 38.63 20.31
C ASN A 257 -53.79 39.22 21.70
N VAL A 258 -53.28 38.58 22.76
CA VAL A 258 -53.44 39.06 24.14
C VAL A 258 -52.73 40.39 24.36
N GLN A 259 -51.64 40.67 23.65
CA GLN A 259 -50.90 41.93 23.74
C GLN A 259 -51.72 43.12 23.22
N ASP A 260 -52.32 43.05 22.02
CA ASP A 260 -53.09 44.19 21.50
C ASP A 260 -54.40 44.36 22.29
N LYS A 261 -54.97 43.27 22.85
CA LYS A 261 -56.11 43.36 23.77
C LYS A 261 -55.76 44.19 25.01
N LEU A 262 -54.55 44.00 25.54
CA LEU A 262 -54.07 44.76 26.69
C LEU A 262 -54.03 46.26 26.37
N GLU A 263 -53.50 46.64 25.20
CA GLU A 263 -53.44 48.04 24.75
C GLU A 263 -54.84 48.64 24.56
N VAL A 264 -55.73 47.92 23.88
CA VAL A 264 -57.12 48.34 23.68
C VAL A 264 -57.84 48.57 25.00
N TYR A 265 -57.69 47.66 25.98
CA TYR A 265 -58.31 47.82 27.30
C TYR A 265 -57.72 48.98 28.10
N GLN A 266 -56.41 49.24 27.97
CA GLN A 266 -55.78 50.41 28.59
C GLN A 266 -56.38 51.71 28.05
N PHE A 267 -56.59 51.80 26.72
CA PHE A 267 -57.17 53.00 26.11
C PHE A 267 -58.63 53.19 26.51
N LEU A 268 -59.44 52.12 26.46
CA LEU A 268 -60.83 52.18 26.90
C LEU A 268 -60.94 52.61 28.37
N SER A 269 -60.13 52.02 29.25
CA SER A 269 -60.11 52.39 30.68
C SER A 269 -59.78 53.87 30.89
N ARG A 270 -58.77 54.39 30.17
CA ARG A 270 -58.35 55.79 30.23
C ARG A 270 -59.43 56.74 29.69
N ILE A 271 -59.97 56.47 28.51
CA ILE A 271 -60.99 57.34 27.88
C ILE A 271 -62.28 57.39 28.72
N TYR A 272 -62.70 56.27 29.32
CA TYR A 272 -63.84 56.29 30.24
C TYR A 272 -63.53 57.04 31.56
N ALA A 273 -62.29 57.02 32.04
CA ALA A 273 -61.89 57.83 33.19
C ALA A 273 -61.95 59.33 32.88
N GLU A 274 -61.49 59.74 31.70
CA GLU A 274 -61.55 61.14 31.22
C GLU A 274 -63.00 61.64 31.09
N GLN A 275 -63.91 60.77 30.64
CA GLN A 275 -65.35 61.03 30.62
C GLN A 275 -66.03 60.97 32.00
N LYS A 276 -65.28 60.67 33.07
CA LYS A 276 -65.80 60.47 34.44
C LYS A 276 -66.80 59.30 34.57
N GLU A 277 -66.78 58.38 33.61
CA GLU A 277 -67.54 57.12 33.60
C GLU A 277 -66.78 56.05 34.39
N TYR A 278 -66.59 56.29 35.69
CA TYR A 278 -65.69 55.50 36.53
C TYR A 278 -66.05 54.01 36.61
N GLY A 279 -67.35 53.67 36.55
CA GLY A 279 -67.78 52.26 36.53
C GLY A 279 -67.27 51.48 35.32
N LYS A 280 -67.36 52.08 34.12
CA LYS A 280 -66.81 51.48 32.89
C LYS A 280 -65.28 51.49 32.91
N SER A 281 -64.68 52.58 33.39
CA SER A 281 -63.22 52.68 33.52
C SER A 281 -62.63 51.56 34.39
N LEU A 282 -63.25 51.29 35.54
CA LEU A 282 -62.88 50.19 36.44
C LEU A 282 -63.07 48.82 35.80
N LEU A 283 -64.18 48.58 35.08
CA LEU A 283 -64.40 47.32 34.36
C LEU A 283 -63.31 47.03 33.33
N TYR A 284 -62.87 48.05 32.58
CA TYR A 284 -61.74 47.89 31.67
C TYR A 284 -60.40 47.79 32.40
N LYS A 285 -60.26 48.40 33.59
CA LYS A 285 -59.08 48.23 34.44
C LYS A 285 -58.95 46.79 34.94
N ASP A 286 -60.05 46.15 35.32
CA ASP A 286 -60.07 44.73 35.68
C ASP A 286 -59.70 43.85 34.47
N SER A 287 -60.20 44.21 33.29
CA SER A 287 -59.82 43.55 32.03
C SER A 287 -58.32 43.66 31.75
N VAL A 288 -57.70 44.81 32.03
CA VAL A 288 -56.24 45.00 31.94
C VAL A 288 -55.49 44.06 32.89
N ILE A 289 -55.94 43.93 34.14
CA ILE A 289 -55.31 43.05 35.14
C ILE A 289 -55.38 41.59 34.67
N LEU A 290 -56.59 41.11 34.33
CA LEU A 290 -56.81 39.74 33.84
C LEU A 290 -56.01 39.45 32.57
N THR A 291 -55.95 40.40 31.65
CA THR A 291 -55.19 40.25 30.40
C THR A 291 -53.69 40.22 30.67
N LYS A 292 -53.19 41.00 31.63
CA LYS A 292 -51.78 40.97 32.05
C LYS A 292 -51.40 39.63 32.69
N ASP A 293 -52.27 39.07 33.53
CA ASP A 293 -52.05 37.74 34.12
C ASP A 293 -52.06 36.65 33.05
N SER A 294 -53.02 36.71 32.12
CA SER A 294 -53.06 35.81 30.96
C SER A 294 -51.79 35.93 30.11
N LEU A 295 -51.31 37.15 29.87
CA LEU A 295 -50.09 37.40 29.10
C LEU A 295 -48.86 36.81 29.79
N ASN A 296 -48.74 36.98 31.11
CA ASN A 296 -47.65 36.41 31.89
C ASN A 296 -47.67 34.87 31.86
N ASN A 297 -48.86 34.26 31.97
CA ASN A 297 -49.00 32.81 31.85
C ASN A 297 -48.59 32.30 30.46
N ILE A 298 -49.00 32.99 29.39
CA ILE A 298 -48.57 32.67 28.03
C ILE A 298 -47.05 32.80 27.91
N ARG A 299 -46.45 33.90 28.39
CA ARG A 299 -44.98 34.09 28.36
C ARG A 299 -44.24 32.99 29.09
N ASN A 300 -44.68 32.62 30.29
CA ASN A 300 -44.06 31.55 31.07
C ASN A 300 -44.18 30.19 30.36
N SER A 301 -45.34 29.90 29.76
CA SER A 301 -45.55 28.68 28.97
C SER A 301 -44.66 28.67 27.72
N THR A 302 -44.57 29.78 27.00
CA THR A 302 -43.68 29.92 25.83
C THR A 302 -42.22 29.74 26.22
N LEU A 303 -41.78 30.33 27.34
CA LEU A 303 -40.41 30.16 27.83
C LEU A 303 -40.10 28.68 28.15
N TYR A 304 -41.04 27.98 28.77
CA TYR A 304 -40.90 26.54 29.05
C TYR A 304 -40.82 25.71 27.77
N GLU A 305 -41.73 25.92 26.81
CA GLU A 305 -41.71 25.20 25.52
C GLU A 305 -40.44 25.51 24.71
N ASN A 306 -40.01 26.77 24.67
CA ASN A 306 -38.74 27.16 24.03
C ASN A 306 -37.55 26.46 24.70
N GLY A 307 -37.54 26.37 26.04
CA GLY A 307 -36.53 25.64 26.81
C GLY A 307 -36.49 24.15 26.47
N LYS A 308 -37.67 23.52 26.28
CA LYS A 308 -37.79 22.12 25.85
C LYS A 308 -37.24 21.92 24.44
N ILE A 309 -37.62 22.76 23.48
CA ILE A 309 -37.09 22.71 22.11
C ILE A 309 -35.57 22.88 22.12
N LYS A 310 -35.04 23.83 22.90
CA LYS A 310 -33.59 24.03 23.03
C LYS A 310 -32.89 22.78 23.55
N PHE A 311 -33.46 22.11 24.55
CA PHE A 311 -32.93 20.84 25.07
C PHE A 311 -32.97 19.72 24.02
N GLU A 312 -34.08 19.59 23.28
CA GLU A 312 -34.21 18.62 22.18
C GLU A 312 -33.14 18.85 21.10
N ILE A 313 -32.94 20.10 20.69
CA ILE A 313 -31.91 20.47 19.69
C ILE A 313 -30.49 20.24 20.21
N GLN A 314 -30.22 20.51 21.49
CA GLN A 314 -28.92 20.19 22.10
C GLN A 314 -28.66 18.68 22.11
N ASN A 315 -29.67 17.87 22.44
CA ASN A 315 -29.55 16.42 22.40
C ASN A 315 -29.35 15.92 20.95
N TYR A 316 -30.13 16.44 20.00
CA TYR A 316 -29.96 16.14 18.58
C TYR A 316 -28.53 16.47 18.07
N GLN A 317 -27.99 17.63 18.43
CA GLN A 317 -26.61 18.00 18.10
C GLN A 317 -25.57 17.09 18.75
N TYR A 318 -25.83 16.57 19.94
CA TYR A 318 -24.96 15.60 20.60
C TYR A 318 -24.98 14.27 19.85
N GLU A 319 -26.16 13.74 19.54
CA GLU A 319 -26.34 12.49 18.78
C GLU A 319 -25.73 12.58 17.38
N LEU A 320 -25.89 13.73 16.70
CA LEU A 320 -25.28 13.99 15.40
C LEU A 320 -23.75 13.91 15.49
N ARG A 321 -23.14 14.60 16.46
CA ARG A 321 -21.68 14.57 16.69
C ARG A 321 -21.18 13.18 17.06
N GLU A 322 -21.91 12.45 17.88
CA GLU A 322 -21.56 11.08 18.24
C GLU A 322 -21.58 10.14 17.02
N SER A 323 -22.62 10.28 16.19
CA SER A 323 -22.76 9.55 14.94
C SER A 323 -21.62 9.87 13.96
N GLN A 324 -21.25 11.13 13.81
CA GLN A 324 -20.10 11.55 12.98
C GLN A 324 -18.79 10.93 13.49
N ARG A 325 -18.51 11.00 14.80
CA ARG A 325 -17.31 10.38 15.38
C ARG A 325 -17.25 8.87 15.15
N LYS A 326 -18.38 8.17 15.27
CA LYS A 326 -18.48 6.74 14.96
C LYS A 326 -18.15 6.44 13.49
N LEU A 327 -18.67 7.28 12.58
CA LEU A 327 -18.38 7.17 11.15
C LEU A 327 -16.90 7.42 10.84
N GLU A 328 -16.31 8.47 11.41
CA GLU A 328 -14.88 8.79 11.25
C GLU A 328 -13.98 7.67 11.79
N SER A 329 -14.30 7.15 12.98
CA SER A 329 -13.59 6.02 13.58
C SER A 329 -13.66 4.77 12.69
N SER A 330 -14.84 4.48 12.13
CA SER A 330 -15.04 3.37 11.19
C SER A 330 -14.21 3.53 9.90
N ARG A 331 -14.17 4.75 9.33
CA ARG A 331 -13.34 5.06 8.15
C ARG A 331 -11.85 4.91 8.45
N SER A 332 -11.38 5.41 9.59
CA SER A 332 -9.98 5.31 10.03
C SER A 332 -9.53 3.85 10.23
N LEU A 333 -10.39 3.04 10.86
CA LEU A 333 -10.14 1.61 11.05
C LEU A 333 -10.04 0.88 9.71
N LEU A 334 -10.95 1.15 8.77
CA LEU A 334 -10.92 0.55 7.44
C LEU A 334 -9.64 0.90 6.68
N LEU A 335 -9.22 2.17 6.71
CA LEU A 335 -7.97 2.61 6.09
C LEU A 335 -6.74 1.92 6.70
N THR A 336 -6.73 1.78 8.02
CA THR A 336 -5.64 1.09 8.74
C THR A 336 -5.56 -0.38 8.34
N ILE A 337 -6.71 -1.06 8.20
CA ILE A 337 -6.76 -2.44 7.71
C ILE A 337 -6.22 -2.52 6.28
N LEU A 338 -6.63 -1.63 5.37
CA LEU A 338 -6.14 -1.61 3.98
C LEU A 338 -4.62 -1.39 3.90
N ILE A 339 -4.09 -0.44 4.66
CA ILE A 339 -2.64 -0.15 4.71
C ILE A 339 -1.88 -1.36 5.27
N SER A 340 -2.36 -1.95 6.37
CA SER A 340 -1.73 -3.15 6.95
C SER A 340 -1.73 -4.34 5.99
N GLY A 341 -2.84 -4.57 5.27
CA GLY A 341 -2.95 -5.61 4.24
C GLY A 341 -1.98 -5.37 3.08
N PHE A 342 -1.86 -4.12 2.61
CA PHE A 342 -0.89 -3.76 1.57
C PHE A 342 0.55 -3.99 2.02
N CYS A 343 0.91 -3.63 3.25
CA CYS A 343 2.23 -3.92 3.83
C CYS A 343 2.52 -5.42 3.91
N ILE A 344 1.53 -6.23 4.28
CA ILE A 344 1.66 -7.70 4.31
C ILE A 344 1.93 -8.25 2.90
N ILE A 345 1.21 -7.75 1.88
CA ILE A 345 1.44 -8.16 0.48
C ILE A 345 2.87 -7.81 0.04
N ILE A 346 3.37 -6.62 0.39
CA ILE A 346 4.76 -6.23 0.12
C ILE A 346 5.75 -7.16 0.82
N LEU A 347 5.52 -7.50 2.09
CA LEU A 347 6.37 -8.41 2.86
C LEU A 347 6.38 -9.82 2.26
N ILE A 348 5.22 -10.34 1.85
CA ILE A 348 5.12 -11.62 1.16
C ILE A 348 5.88 -11.56 -0.17
N GLY A 349 5.69 -10.52 -0.98
CA GLY A 349 6.42 -10.33 -2.23
C GLY A 349 7.94 -10.24 -2.02
N PHE A 350 8.38 -9.54 -0.97
CA PHE A 350 9.79 -9.46 -0.59
C PHE A 350 10.35 -10.82 -0.16
N ALA A 351 9.59 -11.60 0.63
CA ALA A 351 9.97 -12.95 1.03
C ALA A 351 10.08 -13.90 -0.18
N PHE A 352 9.10 -13.86 -1.10
CA PHE A 352 9.14 -14.63 -2.35
C PHE A 352 10.33 -14.23 -3.22
N ARG A 353 10.57 -12.93 -3.42
CA ARG A 353 11.74 -12.43 -4.16
C ARG A 353 13.04 -12.90 -3.52
N ASN A 354 13.18 -12.78 -2.21
CA ASN A 354 14.39 -13.19 -1.50
C ASN A 354 14.60 -14.71 -1.60
N ASN A 355 13.53 -15.50 -1.46
CA ASN A 355 13.62 -16.95 -1.61
C ASN A 355 13.98 -17.34 -3.06
N HIS A 356 13.39 -16.67 -4.06
CA HIS A 356 13.74 -16.89 -5.47
C HIS A 356 15.20 -16.56 -5.77
N ILE A 357 15.71 -15.43 -5.28
CA ILE A 357 17.13 -15.05 -5.40
C ILE A 357 18.02 -16.11 -4.74
N LYS A 358 17.67 -16.55 -3.52
CA LYS A 358 18.41 -17.58 -2.78
C LYS A 358 18.44 -18.93 -3.53
N HIS A 359 17.32 -19.34 -4.15
CA HIS A 359 17.27 -20.54 -4.98
C HIS A 359 18.20 -20.41 -6.19
N LYS A 360 18.16 -19.27 -6.89
CA LYS A 360 19.03 -19.01 -8.05
C LYS A 360 20.51 -18.99 -7.68
N GLN A 361 20.84 -18.45 -6.50
CA GLN A 361 22.21 -18.50 -5.95
C GLN A 361 22.65 -19.93 -5.65
N LYS A 362 21.79 -20.76 -5.05
CA LYS A 362 22.10 -22.18 -4.79
C LYS A 362 22.34 -22.97 -6.08
N GLU A 363 21.51 -22.77 -7.10
CA GLU A 363 21.71 -23.39 -8.42
C GLU A 363 23.06 -22.98 -9.02
N LYS A 364 23.42 -21.70 -8.95
CA LYS A 364 24.72 -21.22 -9.46
C LYS A 364 25.90 -21.78 -8.68
N ILE A 365 25.77 -21.92 -7.35
CA ILE A 365 26.81 -22.54 -6.51
C ILE A 365 27.00 -24.02 -6.89
N ALA A 366 25.90 -24.77 -7.04
CA ALA A 366 25.97 -26.17 -7.43
C ALA A 366 26.58 -26.36 -8.84
N GLU A 367 26.26 -25.47 -9.78
CA GLU A 367 26.86 -25.46 -11.11
C GLU A 367 28.38 -25.23 -11.04
N LEU A 368 28.83 -24.26 -10.24
CA LEU A 368 30.26 -23.98 -10.04
C LEU A 368 31.00 -25.12 -9.33
N GLU A 369 30.35 -25.78 -8.37
CA GLU A 369 30.91 -26.96 -7.68
C GLU A 369 31.08 -28.14 -8.65
N LEU A 370 30.08 -28.42 -9.50
CA LEU A 370 30.16 -29.45 -10.54
C LEU A 370 31.25 -29.14 -11.57
N GLU A 371 31.38 -27.87 -11.99
CA GLU A 371 32.44 -27.45 -12.90
C GLU A 371 33.83 -27.64 -12.29
N LYS A 372 33.98 -27.30 -11.00
CA LYS A 372 35.22 -27.52 -10.26
C LYS A 372 35.56 -29.00 -10.15
N GLU A 373 34.61 -29.85 -9.77
CA GLU A 373 34.80 -31.30 -9.67
C GLU A 373 35.20 -31.91 -11.02
N ARG A 374 34.56 -31.47 -12.12
CA ARG A 374 34.92 -31.90 -13.47
C ARG A 374 36.35 -31.53 -13.83
N ASN A 375 36.79 -30.33 -13.46
CA ASN A 375 38.15 -29.87 -13.69
C ASN A 375 39.17 -30.66 -12.86
N GLU A 376 38.87 -30.97 -11.60
CA GLU A 376 39.70 -31.81 -10.74
C GLU A 376 39.82 -33.24 -11.29
N ASN A 377 38.72 -33.84 -11.73
CA ASN A 377 38.72 -35.17 -12.34
C ASN A 377 39.54 -35.21 -13.65
N LEU A 378 39.42 -34.17 -14.49
CA LEU A 378 40.22 -34.05 -15.72
C LEU A 378 41.72 -33.95 -15.41
N LEU A 379 42.09 -33.24 -14.34
CA LEU A 379 43.48 -33.12 -13.90
C LEU A 379 44.01 -34.48 -13.42
N LEU A 380 43.21 -35.21 -12.65
CA LEU A 380 43.57 -36.54 -12.15
C LEU A 380 43.76 -37.55 -13.31
N GLU A 381 42.87 -37.54 -14.31
CA GLU A 381 43.00 -38.40 -15.49
C GLU A 381 44.31 -38.14 -16.26
N LYS A 382 44.70 -36.86 -16.39
CA LYS A 382 45.99 -36.51 -17.02
C LYS A 382 47.18 -37.06 -16.23
N GLN A 383 47.16 -36.96 -14.89
CA GLN A 383 48.23 -37.47 -14.04
C GLN A 383 48.36 -38.99 -14.13
N LEU A 384 47.24 -39.72 -14.17
CA LEU A 384 47.24 -41.18 -14.31
C LEU A 384 47.86 -41.62 -15.66
N LYS A 385 47.47 -40.97 -16.75
CA LYS A 385 48.04 -41.25 -18.09
C LYS A 385 49.55 -41.01 -18.15
N GLU A 386 50.04 -39.98 -17.45
CA GLU A 386 51.48 -39.71 -17.35
C GLU A 386 52.23 -40.81 -16.57
N GLN A 387 51.66 -41.28 -15.46
CA GLN A 387 52.22 -42.38 -14.68
C GLN A 387 52.29 -43.70 -15.45
N GLU A 388 51.23 -44.06 -16.19
CA GLU A 388 51.20 -45.28 -17.00
C GLU A 388 52.28 -45.28 -18.09
N ALA A 389 52.49 -44.14 -18.74
CA ALA A 389 53.52 -43.99 -19.78
C ALA A 389 54.94 -44.19 -19.21
N LEU A 390 55.21 -43.69 -18.01
CA LEU A 390 56.51 -43.85 -17.34
C LEU A 390 56.79 -45.32 -16.97
N ALA A 391 55.79 -46.03 -16.46
CA ALA A 391 55.93 -47.44 -16.09
C ALA A 391 56.24 -48.36 -17.28
N LEU A 392 55.64 -48.09 -18.45
CA LEU A 392 55.93 -48.84 -19.68
C LEU A 392 57.39 -48.70 -20.13
N LEU A 393 57.94 -47.48 -20.03
CA LEU A 393 59.30 -47.17 -20.45
C LEU A 393 60.35 -47.84 -19.56
N GLU A 394 60.06 -48.03 -18.27
CA GLU A 394 60.93 -48.72 -17.32
C GLU A 394 61.03 -50.23 -17.61
N ASN A 395 59.89 -50.86 -17.94
CA ASN A 395 59.83 -52.29 -18.28
C ASN A 395 60.67 -52.64 -19.52
N GLU A 396 60.65 -51.79 -20.54
CA GLU A 396 61.38 -52.02 -21.78
C GLU A 396 62.91 -51.98 -21.58
N LYS A 397 63.40 -51.13 -20.66
CA LYS A 397 64.83 -51.05 -20.31
C LYS A 397 65.34 -52.34 -19.66
N LEU A 398 64.60 -52.88 -18.69
CA LEU A 398 65.00 -54.08 -17.93
C LEU A 398 65.20 -55.31 -18.83
N LYS A 399 64.33 -55.48 -19.82
CA LYS A 399 64.38 -56.62 -20.76
C LYS A 399 65.69 -56.64 -21.58
N ASN A 400 66.14 -55.48 -22.06
CA ASN A 400 67.33 -55.34 -22.89
C ASN A 400 68.65 -55.64 -22.15
N GLU A 401 68.72 -55.39 -20.84
CA GLU A 401 69.92 -55.71 -20.05
C GLU A 401 70.12 -57.20 -19.83
N LEU A 402 69.02 -57.94 -19.65
CA LEU A 402 69.01 -59.37 -19.38
C LEU A 402 69.59 -60.16 -20.56
N GLU A 403 69.18 -59.80 -21.78
CA GLU A 403 69.60 -60.48 -23.02
C GLU A 403 71.12 -60.35 -23.28
N LYS A 404 71.71 -59.20 -22.95
CA LYS A 404 73.16 -58.95 -23.12
C LYS A 404 74.03 -59.81 -22.19
N LYS A 405 73.56 -60.12 -20.98
CA LYS A 405 74.34 -60.91 -20.00
C LYS A 405 74.42 -62.38 -20.38
N ASN A 406 73.32 -62.99 -20.85
CA ASN A 406 73.29 -64.41 -21.23
C ASN A 406 74.26 -64.73 -22.38
N ARG A 407 74.35 -63.87 -23.39
CA ARG A 407 75.23 -64.09 -24.55
C ARG A 407 76.72 -64.13 -24.17
N LYS A 408 77.15 -63.34 -23.17
CA LYS A 408 78.55 -63.31 -22.72
C LYS A 408 78.97 -64.58 -21.97
N LEU A 409 78.06 -65.19 -21.22
CA LEU A 409 78.34 -66.40 -20.45
C LEU A 409 78.50 -67.63 -21.35
N ALA A 410 77.60 -67.79 -22.33
CA ALA A 410 77.64 -68.89 -23.29
C ALA A 410 78.97 -68.98 -24.08
N THR A 411 79.51 -67.85 -24.53
CA THR A 411 80.79 -67.82 -25.28
C THR A 411 81.97 -68.31 -24.45
N ARG A 412 81.98 -68.06 -23.13
CA ARG A 412 83.09 -68.49 -22.25
C ARG A 412 83.12 -70.01 -22.05
N ALA A 413 81.96 -70.64 -21.90
CA ALA A 413 81.85 -72.08 -21.72
C ALA A 413 82.40 -72.85 -22.95
N LEU A 414 82.10 -72.37 -24.17
CA LEU A 414 82.60 -73.00 -25.40
C LEU A 414 84.12 -72.95 -25.52
N HIS A 415 84.72 -71.79 -25.22
CA HIS A 415 86.17 -71.61 -25.31
C HIS A 415 86.94 -72.53 -24.35
N LEU A 416 86.39 -72.78 -23.16
CA LEU A 416 87.01 -73.65 -22.17
C LEU A 416 86.99 -75.12 -22.63
N SER A 417 85.87 -75.57 -23.19
CA SER A 417 85.73 -76.93 -23.74
C SER A 417 86.69 -77.18 -24.90
N SER A 418 86.80 -76.27 -25.86
CA SER A 418 87.70 -76.44 -27.02
C SER A 418 89.19 -76.45 -26.64
N LYS A 419 89.56 -75.69 -25.61
CA LYS A 419 90.93 -75.67 -25.09
C LYS A 419 91.32 -77.02 -24.50
N ASN A 420 90.41 -77.67 -23.78
CA ASN A 420 90.69 -78.97 -23.15
C ASN A 420 90.81 -80.10 -24.18
N GLU A 421 89.98 -80.08 -25.23
CA GLU A 421 90.02 -81.07 -26.33
C GLU A 421 91.36 -81.01 -27.11
N PHE A 422 91.87 -79.80 -27.37
CA PHE A 422 93.18 -79.62 -28.03
C PHE A 422 94.36 -80.18 -27.21
N ILE A 423 94.34 -80.01 -25.88
CA ILE A 423 95.41 -80.52 -25.00
C ILE A 423 95.44 -82.05 -25.03
N GLU A 424 94.28 -82.69 -25.14
CA GLU A 424 94.17 -84.15 -25.19
C GLU A 424 94.70 -84.72 -26.51
N GLU A 425 94.44 -84.04 -27.64
CA GLU A 425 94.98 -84.39 -28.94
C GLU A 425 96.52 -84.33 -28.95
N VAL A 426 97.10 -83.29 -28.33
CA VAL A 426 98.56 -83.15 -28.16
C VAL A 426 99.15 -84.31 -27.33
N ILE A 427 98.48 -84.73 -26.25
CA ILE A 427 98.92 -85.89 -25.45
C ILE A 427 98.92 -87.19 -26.28
N GLN A 428 97.89 -87.38 -27.12
CA GLN A 428 97.74 -88.60 -27.91
C GLN A 428 98.79 -88.70 -29.03
N GLN A 429 99.12 -87.57 -29.68
CA GLN A 429 100.18 -87.51 -30.68
C GLN A 429 101.57 -87.78 -30.09
N ILE A 430 101.87 -87.25 -28.89
CA ILE A 430 103.17 -87.50 -28.24
C ILE A 430 103.30 -88.96 -27.75
N SER A 431 102.18 -89.59 -27.37
CA SER A 431 102.16 -90.96 -26.82
C SER A 431 102.28 -92.06 -27.89
N SER A 432 102.08 -91.75 -29.17
CA SER A 432 101.98 -92.73 -30.27
C SER A 432 103.27 -92.91 -31.08
N HIS A 433 104.38 -92.27 -30.68
CA HIS A 433 105.65 -92.34 -31.40
C HIS A 433 106.67 -93.30 -30.75
N PRO A 434 107.28 -94.26 -31.47
CA PRO A 434 107.95 -95.41 -30.83
C PRO A 434 109.28 -95.10 -30.11
N GLN A 435 109.85 -93.90 -30.23
CA GLN A 435 111.09 -93.51 -29.57
C GLN A 435 110.89 -92.67 -28.29
N THR A 436 109.65 -92.37 -27.89
CA THR A 436 109.37 -91.53 -26.71
C THR A 436 109.36 -92.29 -25.39
N ALA A 437 109.52 -93.62 -25.40
CA ALA A 437 109.44 -94.46 -24.20
C ALA A 437 110.61 -94.29 -23.20
N ASN A 438 111.72 -93.66 -23.58
CA ASN A 438 112.95 -93.59 -22.76
C ASN A 438 113.52 -92.17 -22.51
N ILE A 439 112.71 -91.10 -22.63
CA ILE A 439 113.14 -89.73 -22.30
C ILE A 439 112.44 -89.23 -21.02
N ASP A 440 113.14 -89.27 -19.88
CA ASP A 440 112.58 -88.96 -18.54
C ASP A 440 111.98 -87.54 -18.41
N PHE A 441 112.52 -86.55 -19.13
CA PHE A 441 112.00 -85.17 -19.10
C PHE A 441 110.59 -85.06 -19.72
N LEU A 442 110.29 -85.83 -20.77
CA LEU A 442 108.99 -85.82 -21.46
C LEU A 442 107.89 -86.52 -20.64
N LYS A 443 108.27 -87.52 -19.84
CA LYS A 443 107.36 -88.22 -18.91
C LYS A 443 106.76 -87.26 -17.86
N LYS A 444 107.57 -86.34 -17.34
CA LYS A 444 107.15 -85.37 -16.33
C LYS A 444 106.15 -84.34 -16.88
N TYR A 445 106.41 -83.79 -18.06
CA TYR A 445 105.48 -82.88 -18.74
C TYR A 445 104.17 -83.56 -19.17
N LEU A 446 104.23 -84.82 -19.63
CA LEU A 446 103.04 -85.63 -19.90
C LEU A 446 102.22 -85.90 -18.64
N GLN A 447 102.87 -86.07 -17.48
CA GLN A 447 102.17 -86.23 -16.20
C GLN A 447 101.50 -84.93 -15.73
N GLU A 448 102.14 -83.76 -15.88
CA GLU A 448 101.52 -82.47 -15.54
C GLU A 448 100.31 -82.15 -16.44
N LEU A 449 100.43 -82.37 -17.76
CA LEU A 449 99.32 -82.21 -18.70
C LEU A 449 98.18 -83.22 -18.42
N LYS A 450 98.51 -84.47 -18.07
CA LYS A 450 97.50 -85.46 -17.64
C LYS A 450 96.85 -85.09 -16.31
N MET A 451 97.55 -84.45 -15.38
CA MET A 451 96.95 -83.97 -14.12
C MET A 451 95.99 -82.79 -14.33
N GLN A 452 96.27 -81.89 -15.27
CA GLN A 452 95.31 -80.84 -15.66
C GLN A 452 94.02 -81.40 -16.29
N LEU A 453 94.10 -82.56 -16.96
CA LEU A 453 92.95 -83.28 -17.53
C LEU A 453 92.22 -84.18 -16.53
N LYS A 454 92.89 -84.71 -15.49
CA LYS A 454 92.36 -85.78 -14.62
C LYS A 454 91.22 -85.36 -13.67
N ASN A 455 90.81 -84.09 -13.69
CA ASN A 455 89.67 -83.61 -12.91
C ASN A 455 88.38 -83.41 -13.73
N ASP A 456 88.33 -83.77 -15.00
CA ASP A 456 87.13 -83.57 -15.81
C ASP A 456 86.83 -84.78 -16.71
N ASN A 457 85.79 -85.55 -16.34
CA ASN A 457 85.08 -86.40 -17.29
C ASN A 457 84.47 -85.48 -18.37
N GLN A 458 85.13 -85.41 -19.52
CA GLN A 458 84.90 -84.39 -20.56
C GLN A 458 83.45 -84.20 -21.02
N LEU A 459 82.62 -85.25 -20.93
CA LEU A 459 81.21 -85.17 -21.34
C LEU A 459 80.31 -84.51 -20.28
N GLU A 460 80.65 -84.67 -19.01
CA GLU A 460 79.81 -84.22 -17.88
C GLU A 460 80.08 -82.74 -17.55
N SER A 461 81.35 -82.31 -17.66
CA SER A 461 81.77 -80.90 -17.46
C SER A 461 81.08 -79.92 -18.41
N PHE A 462 80.93 -80.25 -19.70
CA PHE A 462 80.24 -79.37 -20.66
C PHE A 462 78.77 -79.13 -20.28
N PHE A 463 78.04 -80.20 -19.90
CA PHE A 463 76.64 -80.07 -19.52
C PHE A 463 76.47 -79.34 -18.19
N THR A 464 77.35 -79.55 -17.21
CA THR A 464 77.35 -78.82 -15.94
C THR A 464 77.55 -77.32 -16.16
N HIS A 465 78.59 -76.91 -16.88
CA HIS A 465 78.85 -75.49 -17.15
C HIS A 465 77.76 -74.83 -18.01
N PHE A 466 77.16 -75.58 -18.93
CA PHE A 466 76.04 -75.08 -19.72
C PHE A 466 74.78 -74.87 -18.87
N GLU A 467 74.47 -75.80 -17.96
CA GLU A 467 73.31 -75.71 -17.05
C GLU A 467 73.49 -74.61 -15.99
N GLU A 468 74.72 -74.35 -15.53
CA GLU A 468 75.03 -73.19 -14.68
C GLU A 468 74.72 -71.86 -15.39
N ALA A 469 75.01 -71.76 -16.68
CA ALA A 469 74.72 -70.56 -17.48
C ALA A 469 73.25 -70.47 -17.90
N ASN A 470 72.52 -71.59 -17.95
CA ASN A 470 71.12 -71.67 -18.39
C ASN A 470 70.31 -72.56 -17.43
N PRO A 471 69.98 -72.06 -16.21
CA PRO A 471 69.38 -72.89 -15.18
C PRO A 471 68.09 -73.58 -15.63
N GLY A 472 68.09 -74.92 -15.52
CA GLY A 472 66.94 -75.78 -15.78
C GLY A 472 66.70 -76.11 -17.26
N PHE A 473 67.52 -75.64 -18.20
CA PHE A 473 67.31 -75.93 -19.63
C PHE A 473 67.44 -77.43 -19.93
N LEU A 474 68.53 -78.08 -19.51
CA LEU A 474 68.73 -79.51 -19.78
C LEU A 474 67.66 -80.35 -19.06
N ASN A 475 67.24 -79.93 -17.87
CA ASN A 475 66.16 -80.59 -17.12
C ASN A 475 64.83 -80.51 -17.87
N ARG A 476 64.44 -79.33 -18.38
CA ARG A 476 63.19 -79.16 -19.15
C ARG A 476 63.27 -79.87 -20.50
N LEU A 477 64.43 -79.84 -21.17
CA LEU A 477 64.65 -80.54 -22.43
C LEU A 477 64.51 -82.06 -22.26
N LYS A 478 65.14 -82.65 -21.24
CA LYS A 478 65.02 -84.09 -20.95
C LYS A 478 63.61 -84.48 -20.49
N ALA A 479 62.94 -83.61 -19.73
CA ALA A 479 61.56 -83.87 -19.30
C ALA A 479 60.58 -83.90 -20.49
N LYS A 480 60.78 -83.01 -21.47
CA LYS A 480 59.93 -82.93 -22.67
C LYS A 480 60.30 -83.98 -23.73
N HIS A 481 61.58 -84.34 -23.81
CA HIS A 481 62.14 -85.24 -24.82
C HIS A 481 63.07 -86.30 -24.18
N PRO A 482 62.51 -87.32 -23.52
CA PRO A 482 63.28 -88.31 -22.76
C PRO A 482 64.13 -89.26 -23.63
N ASP A 483 63.80 -89.41 -24.92
CA ASP A 483 64.46 -90.36 -25.86
C ASP A 483 65.74 -89.80 -26.53
N LEU A 484 66.22 -88.64 -26.08
CA LEU A 484 67.42 -88.00 -26.61
C LEU A 484 68.68 -88.67 -26.05
N ILE A 485 69.54 -89.15 -26.95
CA ILE A 485 70.84 -89.69 -26.54
C ILE A 485 71.83 -88.56 -26.25
N PRO A 486 72.88 -88.78 -25.43
CA PRO A 486 73.80 -87.71 -25.02
C PRO A 486 74.43 -86.91 -26.18
N GLY A 487 74.77 -87.59 -27.28
CA GLY A 487 75.32 -86.94 -28.49
C GLY A 487 74.32 -86.05 -29.24
N GLU A 488 73.01 -86.27 -29.06
CA GLU A 488 71.94 -85.42 -29.57
C GLU A 488 71.71 -84.22 -28.68
N ILE A 489 71.72 -84.40 -27.35
CA ILE A 489 71.64 -83.33 -26.37
C ILE A 489 72.80 -82.35 -26.58
N ARG A 490 74.02 -82.86 -26.80
CA ARG A 490 75.20 -82.03 -27.09
C ARG A 490 75.00 -81.20 -28.36
N PHE A 491 74.48 -81.80 -29.42
CA PHE A 491 74.18 -81.10 -30.66
C PHE A 491 73.09 -80.01 -30.48
N ILE A 492 72.02 -80.33 -29.75
CA ILE A 492 70.94 -79.39 -29.40
C ILE A 492 71.49 -78.20 -28.61
N THR A 493 72.40 -78.47 -27.67
CA THR A 493 73.05 -77.43 -26.86
C THR A 493 73.81 -76.46 -27.77
N TYR A 494 74.56 -76.95 -28.76
CA TYR A 494 75.22 -76.09 -29.75
C TYR A 494 74.22 -75.27 -30.59
N VAL A 495 73.07 -75.85 -30.95
CA VAL A 495 72.03 -75.11 -31.67
C VAL A 495 71.41 -74.03 -30.77
N TYR A 496 71.12 -74.32 -29.50
CA TYR A 496 70.58 -73.37 -28.53
C TYR A 496 71.56 -72.21 -28.23
N MET A 497 72.86 -72.44 -28.36
CA MET A 497 73.86 -71.37 -28.29
C MET A 497 73.91 -70.50 -29.56
N ASN A 498 72.98 -70.72 -30.49
CA ASN A 498 72.86 -70.06 -31.78
C ASN A 498 74.11 -70.20 -32.67
N LEU A 499 74.83 -71.32 -32.54
CA LEU A 499 75.96 -71.62 -33.42
C LEU A 499 75.46 -71.99 -34.81
N ASN A 500 76.12 -71.46 -35.83
CA ASN A 500 75.78 -71.76 -37.22
C ASN A 500 76.31 -73.15 -37.64
N ASN A 501 75.80 -73.68 -38.75
CA ASN A 501 76.15 -75.03 -39.19
C ASN A 501 77.66 -75.23 -39.47
N LYS A 502 78.41 -74.16 -39.82
CA LYS A 502 79.86 -74.25 -40.06
C LYS A 502 80.64 -74.33 -38.74
N GLU A 503 80.22 -73.55 -37.73
CA GLU A 503 80.82 -73.57 -36.38
C GLU A 503 80.60 -74.93 -35.70
N ILE A 504 79.37 -75.44 -35.74
CA ILE A 504 79.05 -76.76 -35.16
C ILE A 504 79.82 -77.87 -35.88
N ALA A 505 80.00 -77.77 -37.20
CA ALA A 505 80.78 -78.72 -37.98
C ALA A 505 82.25 -78.75 -37.57
N SER A 506 82.85 -77.57 -37.36
CA SER A 506 84.21 -77.45 -36.85
C SER A 506 84.36 -78.05 -35.45
N LEU A 507 83.38 -77.84 -34.57
CA LEU A 507 83.40 -78.36 -33.19
C LEU A 507 83.22 -79.88 -33.11
N LEU A 508 82.55 -80.49 -34.08
CA LEU A 508 82.30 -81.94 -34.10
C LEU A 508 83.25 -82.70 -35.03
N ASN A 509 84.19 -82.00 -35.67
CA ASN A 509 85.09 -82.53 -36.70
C ASN A 509 84.36 -83.33 -37.80
N ILE A 510 83.23 -82.78 -38.26
CA ILE A 510 82.41 -83.33 -39.35
C ILE A 510 82.18 -82.27 -40.43
N THR A 511 81.67 -82.67 -41.59
CA THR A 511 81.36 -81.70 -42.66
C THR A 511 80.10 -80.87 -42.31
N PRO A 512 80.01 -79.58 -42.71
CA PRO A 512 78.80 -78.76 -42.52
C PRO A 512 77.52 -79.38 -43.06
N GLN A 513 77.63 -80.20 -44.12
CA GLN A 513 76.52 -80.94 -44.68
C GLN A 513 76.04 -82.06 -43.76
N SER A 514 76.95 -82.70 -43.02
CA SER A 514 76.62 -83.70 -41.98
C SER A 514 75.91 -83.04 -40.79
N THR A 515 76.36 -81.85 -40.38
CA THR A 515 75.68 -81.03 -39.35
C THR A 515 74.26 -80.69 -39.75
N ARG A 516 74.05 -80.23 -41.00
CA ARG A 516 72.72 -79.89 -41.51
C ARG A 516 71.79 -81.12 -41.52
N LYS A 517 72.26 -82.26 -42.03
CA LYS A 517 71.50 -83.52 -41.99
C LYS A 517 71.18 -83.97 -40.56
N ARG A 518 72.09 -83.77 -39.62
CA ARG A 518 71.88 -84.09 -38.19
C ARG A 518 70.83 -83.17 -37.56
N LYS A 519 70.87 -81.87 -37.88
CA LYS A 519 69.86 -80.88 -37.47
C LYS A 519 68.47 -81.25 -38.00
N GLU A 520 68.36 -81.61 -39.27
CA GLU A 520 67.10 -82.05 -39.89
C GLU A 520 66.55 -83.33 -39.24
N ARG A 521 67.40 -84.31 -38.90
CA ARG A 521 66.97 -85.51 -38.17
C ARG A 521 66.46 -85.18 -36.77
N LEU A 522 67.14 -84.28 -36.06
CA LEU A 522 66.72 -83.86 -34.72
C LEU A 522 65.40 -83.08 -34.76
N THR A 523 65.23 -82.18 -35.73
CA THR A 523 63.96 -81.47 -35.91
C THR A 523 62.78 -82.44 -36.12
N LYS A 524 62.97 -83.51 -36.91
CA LYS A 524 61.96 -84.57 -37.08
C LYS A 524 61.75 -85.40 -35.81
N LYS A 525 62.83 -85.70 -35.07
CA LYS A 525 62.75 -86.50 -33.83
C LYS A 525 62.06 -85.75 -32.69
N LEU A 526 62.15 -84.41 -32.68
CA LEU A 526 61.54 -83.53 -31.69
C LEU A 526 60.10 -83.10 -32.05
N ASP A 527 59.59 -83.55 -33.20
CA ASP A 527 58.23 -83.29 -33.70
C ASP A 527 57.85 -81.80 -33.75
N LEU A 528 58.71 -80.98 -34.37
CA LEU A 528 58.47 -79.53 -34.48
C LEU A 528 57.34 -79.22 -35.49
N PRO A 529 56.45 -78.25 -35.19
CA PRO A 529 55.42 -77.77 -36.11
C PRO A 529 56.01 -77.21 -37.42
N ASP A 530 55.31 -77.43 -38.55
CA ASP A 530 55.75 -76.98 -39.87
C ASP A 530 56.02 -75.46 -39.89
N GLY A 531 57.28 -75.08 -40.15
CA GLY A 531 57.73 -73.69 -40.25
C GLY A 531 58.52 -73.15 -39.04
N GLU A 532 58.53 -73.86 -37.91
CA GLU A 532 59.29 -73.44 -36.73
C GLU A 532 60.76 -73.87 -36.82
N ASN A 533 61.67 -72.92 -36.62
CA ASN A 533 63.10 -73.24 -36.66
C ASN A 533 63.55 -73.85 -35.32
N LEU A 534 64.50 -74.79 -35.38
CA LEU A 534 64.96 -75.54 -34.19
C LEU A 534 65.47 -74.62 -33.06
N PHE A 535 66.05 -73.46 -33.36
CA PHE A 535 66.52 -72.53 -32.33
C PHE A 535 65.37 -71.82 -31.59
N GLY A 536 64.35 -71.38 -32.33
CA GLY A 536 63.16 -70.70 -31.79
C GLY A 536 62.37 -71.62 -30.86
N TYR A 537 62.15 -72.87 -31.28
CA TYR A 537 61.55 -73.89 -30.43
C TYR A 537 62.33 -74.08 -29.12
N LEU A 538 63.65 -74.24 -29.21
CA LEU A 538 64.51 -74.44 -28.03
C LEU A 538 64.57 -73.23 -27.11
N SER A 539 64.42 -72.00 -27.63
CA SER A 539 64.40 -70.78 -26.81
C SER A 539 63.12 -70.65 -25.96
N GLY A 540 62.07 -71.40 -26.31
CA GLY A 540 60.82 -71.50 -25.55
C GLY A 540 60.71 -72.73 -24.65
N VAL A 541 61.73 -73.60 -24.63
CA VAL A 541 61.83 -74.79 -23.75
C VAL A 541 62.48 -74.42 -22.43
#